data_AF-A0A3D5TJ99-F1
#
_entry.id   AF-A0A3D5TJ99-F1
#
_cell.length_a   1.000
_cell.length_b   1.000
_cell.length_c   1.000
_cell.angle_alpha   90.00
_cell.angle_beta   90.00
_cell.angle_gamma   90.00
#
_symmetry.space_group_name_H-M   'P 1'
#
loop_
_entity.id
_entity.type
_entity.pdbx_description
1 polymer ?
#
loop_
_entity_poly.entity_id
_entity_poly.type
_entity_poly.pdbx_seq_one_letter_code
_entity_poly.pdbx_strand_id
1 'polypeptide(L)'
;MKKQTATTNSDTRMLELRQELWDTARELRYAYARFNFITDPGLIDAGIYDINALKSRYDFLLRKMKALQGRPLEQRKSSPLPAEPACMPAGNMNGGKSCLS
;
A
#
# COMPACT_ATOMS: atom_id res chain seq x y z
N MET A 1 -25.58 -37.20 -0.07
CA MET A 1 -25.67 -35.84 -0.65
C MET A 1 -24.83 -34.80 0.13
N LYS A 2 -23.49 -34.94 0.25
CA LYS A 2 -22.65 -34.04 1.08
C LYS A 2 -21.72 -33.10 0.30
N LYS A 3 -21.74 -33.10 -1.03
CA LYS A 3 -20.81 -32.31 -1.86
C LYS A 3 -21.32 -30.91 -2.24
N GLN A 4 -22.62 -30.62 -2.14
CA GLN A 4 -23.23 -29.38 -2.66
C GLN A 4 -22.98 -28.12 -1.82
N THR A 5 -22.80 -28.23 -0.50
CA THR A 5 -22.62 -27.07 0.39
C THR A 5 -21.22 -26.45 0.31
N ALA A 6 -20.19 -27.24 -0.01
CA ALA A 6 -18.81 -26.75 -0.10
C ALA A 6 -18.54 -25.99 -1.41
N THR A 7 -19.16 -26.42 -2.51
CA THR A 7 -19.01 -25.80 -3.83
C THR A 7 -19.71 -24.43 -3.86
N THR A 8 -20.96 -24.38 -3.38
CA THR A 8 -21.75 -23.14 -3.28
C THR A 8 -21.07 -22.07 -2.41
N ASN A 9 -20.49 -22.45 -1.27
CA ASN A 9 -19.73 -21.51 -0.43
C ASN A 9 -18.49 -20.93 -1.14
N SER A 10 -17.80 -21.77 -1.92
CA SER A 10 -16.62 -21.36 -2.67
C SER A 10 -16.97 -20.41 -3.82
N ASP A 11 -18.10 -20.66 -4.50
CA ASP A 11 -18.62 -19.79 -5.56
C ASP A 11 -19.04 -18.42 -5.02
N THR A 12 -19.74 -18.39 -3.87
CA THR A 12 -20.09 -17.12 -3.20
C THR A 12 -18.85 -16.32 -2.82
N ARG A 13 -17.85 -16.96 -2.21
CA ARG A 13 -16.59 -16.31 -1.83
C ARG A 13 -15.83 -15.75 -3.04
N MET A 14 -15.87 -16.44 -4.17
CA MET A 14 -15.29 -15.96 -5.43
C MET A 14 -16.02 -14.73 -5.99
N LEU A 15 -17.36 -14.69 -5.89
CA LEU A 15 -18.16 -13.54 -6.31
C LEU A 15 -17.89 -12.31 -5.44
N GLU A 16 -17.85 -12.48 -4.12
CA GLU A 16 -17.52 -11.42 -3.16
C GLU A 16 -16.12 -10.84 -3.44
N LEU A 17 -15.12 -11.69 -3.66
CA LEU A 17 -13.77 -11.25 -4.01
C LEU A 17 -13.73 -10.46 -5.32
N ARG A 18 -14.52 -10.85 -6.32
CA ARG A 18 -14.60 -10.13 -7.59
C ARG A 18 -15.25 -8.76 -7.41
N GLN A 19 -16.28 -8.67 -6.57
CA GLN A 19 -16.92 -7.43 -6.23
C GLN A 19 -15.96 -6.49 -5.48
N GLU A 20 -15.31 -6.96 -4.42
CA GLU A 20 -14.34 -6.18 -3.66
C GLU A 20 -13.18 -5.66 -4.54
N LEU A 21 -12.71 -6.47 -5.48
CA LEU A 21 -11.65 -6.09 -6.41
C LEU A 21 -12.11 -4.98 -7.37
N TRP A 22 -13.35 -5.08 -7.87
CA TRP A 22 -13.94 -4.04 -8.71
C TRP A 22 -14.15 -2.73 -7.96
N ASP A 23 -14.67 -2.80 -6.73
CA ASP A 23 -14.87 -1.64 -5.86
C ASP A 23 -13.54 -0.97 -5.52
N THR A 24 -12.51 -1.76 -5.16
CA THR A 24 -11.16 -1.23 -4.89
C THR A 24 -10.56 -0.56 -6.13
N ALA A 25 -10.73 -1.16 -7.32
CA ALA A 25 -10.25 -0.55 -8.57
C ALA A 25 -10.99 0.77 -8.89
N ARG A 26 -12.29 0.83 -8.60
CA ARG A 26 -13.09 2.05 -8.74
C ARG A 26 -12.61 3.12 -7.77
N GLU A 27 -12.45 2.78 -6.49
CA GLU A 27 -11.96 3.67 -5.44
C GLU A 27 -10.56 4.21 -5.77
N LEU A 28 -9.67 3.36 -6.28
CA LEU A 28 -8.33 3.76 -6.74
C LEU A 28 -8.40 4.80 -7.86
N ARG A 29 -9.27 4.61 -8.86
CA ARG A 29 -9.49 5.60 -9.93
C ARG A 29 -9.99 6.94 -9.38
N TYR A 30 -10.93 6.91 -8.43
CA TYR A 30 -11.42 8.12 -7.78
C TYR A 30 -10.34 8.82 -6.95
N ALA A 31 -9.52 8.07 -6.21
CA ALA A 31 -8.42 8.61 -5.44
C ALA A 31 -7.41 9.32 -6.35
N TYR A 32 -7.03 8.72 -7.48
CA TYR A 32 -6.18 9.37 -8.48
C TYR A 32 -6.82 10.64 -9.05
N ALA A 33 -8.11 10.59 -9.42
CA ALA A 33 -8.80 11.77 -9.95
C ALA A 33 -8.85 12.92 -8.94
N ARG A 34 -9.14 12.62 -7.66
CA ARG A 34 -9.17 13.59 -6.57
C ARG A 34 -7.79 14.17 -6.28
N PHE A 35 -6.75 13.33 -6.28
CA PHE A 35 -5.37 13.71 -5.97
C PHE A 35 -4.86 14.84 -6.87
N ASN A 36 -5.25 14.85 -8.15
CA ASN A 36 -4.87 15.89 -9.10
C ASN A 36 -5.32 17.30 -8.72
N PHE A 37 -6.29 17.43 -7.81
CA PHE A 37 -6.83 18.71 -7.36
C PHE A 37 -6.38 19.07 -5.94
N ILE A 38 -5.57 18.23 -5.29
CA ILE A 38 -5.05 18.52 -3.96
C ILE A 38 -3.84 19.45 -4.09
N THR A 39 -3.92 20.61 -3.45
CA THR A 39 -2.83 21.60 -3.41
C THR A 39 -2.24 21.80 -2.01
N ASP A 40 -2.97 21.37 -0.98
CA ASP A 40 -2.51 21.45 0.41
C ASP A 40 -1.43 20.39 0.69
N PRO A 41 -0.23 20.77 1.17
CA PRO A 41 0.86 19.82 1.41
C PRO A 41 0.51 18.67 2.36
N GLY A 42 -0.23 18.92 3.44
CA GLY A 42 -0.63 17.87 4.38
C GLY A 42 -1.63 16.88 3.76
N LEU A 43 -2.52 17.37 2.90
CA LEU A 43 -3.44 16.52 2.14
C LEU A 43 -2.76 15.77 0.99
N ILE A 44 -1.64 16.29 0.44
CA ILE A 44 -0.84 15.56 -0.56
C ILE A 44 -0.27 14.29 0.09
N ASP A 45 0.35 14.39 1.27
CA ASP A 45 0.89 13.22 1.97
C ASP A 45 -0.21 12.21 2.29
N ALA A 46 -1.34 12.68 2.82
CA ALA A 46 -2.51 11.83 3.06
C ALA A 46 -2.99 11.13 1.78
N GLY A 47 -3.05 11.85 0.66
CA GLY A 47 -3.43 11.30 -0.64
C GLY A 47 -2.45 10.23 -1.16
N ILE A 48 -1.15 10.38 -0.92
CA ILE A 48 -0.14 9.37 -1.26
C ILE A 48 -0.38 8.09 -0.45
N TYR A 49 -0.61 8.22 0.86
CA TYR A 49 -0.92 7.08 1.72
C TYR A 49 -2.21 6.38 1.31
N ASP A 50 -3.27 7.12 1.00
CA ASP A 50 -4.55 6.59 0.52
C ASP A 50 -4.37 5.76 -0.76
N ILE A 51 -3.71 6.32 -1.77
CA ILE A 51 -3.49 5.61 -3.05
C ILE A 51 -2.59 4.39 -2.81
N ASN A 52 -1.60 4.44 -1.92
CA ASN A 52 -0.76 3.29 -1.59
C ASN A 52 -1.52 2.18 -0.84
N ALA A 53 -2.40 2.54 0.08
CA ALA A 53 -3.28 1.60 0.77
C ALA A 53 -4.22 0.90 -0.22
N LEU A 54 -4.83 1.66 -1.14
CA LEU A 54 -5.72 1.12 -2.17
C LEU A 54 -4.99 0.19 -3.16
N LYS A 55 -3.77 0.56 -3.59
CA LYS A 55 -2.91 -0.34 -4.40
C LYS A 55 -2.60 -1.64 -3.65
N SER A 56 -2.21 -1.53 -2.38
CA SER A 56 -1.88 -2.69 -1.54
C SER A 56 -3.08 -3.62 -1.33
N ARG A 57 -4.28 -3.04 -1.12
CA ARG A 57 -5.55 -3.78 -1.04
C ARG A 57 -5.85 -4.50 -2.35
N TYR A 58 -5.72 -3.82 -3.49
CA TYR A 58 -5.95 -4.42 -4.81
C TYR A 58 -5.00 -5.62 -5.07
N ASP A 59 -3.70 -5.44 -4.81
CA ASP A 59 -2.69 -6.48 -4.95
C ASP A 59 -2.96 -7.69 -4.04
N PHE A 60 -3.38 -7.44 -2.79
CA PHE A 60 -3.79 -8.49 -1.88
C PHE A 60 -5.00 -9.27 -2.39
N LEU A 61 -6.06 -8.58 -2.85
CA LEU A 61 -7.27 -9.22 -3.36
C LEU A 61 -6.97 -10.06 -4.61
N LEU A 62 -6.10 -9.59 -5.50
CA LEU A 62 -5.68 -10.33 -6.68
C LEU A 62 -4.93 -11.62 -6.30
N ARG A 63 -4.03 -11.55 -5.30
CA ARG A 63 -3.34 -12.73 -4.75
C ARG A 63 -4.32 -13.71 -4.12
N LYS A 64 -5.26 -13.22 -3.32
CA LYS A 64 -6.29 -14.04 -2.65
C LYS A 64 -7.18 -14.77 -3.67
N MET A 65 -7.60 -14.10 -4.73
CA MET A 65 -8.39 -14.71 -5.81
C MET A 65 -7.59 -15.79 -6.54
N LYS A 66 -6.34 -15.51 -6.92
CA LYS A 66 -5.52 -16.50 -7.63
C LYS A 66 -5.12 -17.69 -6.75
N ALA A 67 -4.91 -17.49 -5.45
CA ALA A 67 -4.67 -18.57 -4.49
C ALA A 67 -5.87 -19.52 -4.39
N LEU A 68 -7.11 -19.00 -4.38
CA LEU A 68 -8.32 -19.83 -4.43
C LEU A 68 -8.44 -20.61 -5.75
N GLN A 69 -7.88 -20.10 -6.84
CA GLN A 69 -7.81 -20.77 -8.13
C GLN A 69 -6.61 -21.75 -8.25
N GLY A 70 -5.84 -21.95 -7.18
CA GLY A 70 -4.65 -22.82 -7.20
C GLY A 70 -3.45 -22.23 -7.95
N ARG A 71 -3.39 -20.91 -8.15
CA ARG A 71 -2.27 -20.20 -8.80
C ARG A 71 -1.70 -19.13 -7.86
N PRO A 72 -0.80 -19.47 -6.92
CA PRO A 72 -0.16 -18.47 -6.06
C PRO A 72 0.62 -17.45 -6.92
N LEU A 73 0.58 -16.17 -6.55
CA LEU A 73 1.51 -15.18 -7.09
C LEU A 73 2.72 -15.10 -6.18
N GLU A 74 3.91 -15.15 -6.76
CA GLU A 74 5.16 -14.89 -6.06
C GLU A 74 5.14 -13.51 -5.40
N GLN A 75 5.59 -13.46 -4.14
CA GLN A 75 5.64 -12.23 -3.35
C GLN A 75 6.56 -11.23 -4.04
N ARG A 76 6.00 -10.15 -4.60
CA ARG A 76 6.81 -9.01 -5.03
C ARG A 76 7.43 -8.42 -3.76
N LYS A 77 8.73 -8.62 -3.55
CA LYS A 77 9.50 -7.92 -2.53
C LYS A 77 9.35 -6.44 -2.84
N SER A 78 8.53 -5.71 -2.09
CA SER A 78 8.58 -4.25 -2.13
C SER A 78 9.98 -3.88 -1.68
N SER A 79 10.81 -3.39 -2.59
CA SER A 79 12.06 -2.73 -2.22
C SER A 79 11.71 -1.70 -1.14
N PRO A 80 12.39 -1.68 0.01
CA PRO A 80 12.17 -0.65 1.01
C PRO A 80 12.21 0.72 0.33
N LEU A 81 11.26 1.60 0.65
CA LEU A 81 11.38 3.01 0.28
C LEU A 81 12.77 3.46 0.76
N PRO A 82 13.57 4.16 -0.07
CA PRO A 82 14.85 4.68 0.39
C PRO A 82 14.56 5.51 1.64
N ALA A 83 15.09 5.06 2.77
CA ALA A 83 15.00 5.80 4.02
C ALA A 83 15.50 7.21 3.72
N GLU A 84 14.72 8.21 4.13
CA GLU A 84 15.15 9.60 4.07
C GLU A 84 16.58 9.72 4.62
N PRO A 85 17.46 10.52 3.97
CA PRO A 85 18.85 10.59 4.38
C PRO A 85 18.90 10.96 5.86
N ALA A 86 19.49 10.05 6.64
CA ALA A 86 19.55 10.13 8.09
C ALA A 86 19.86 11.56 8.56
N CYS A 87 19.06 12.07 9.50
CA CYS A 87 19.41 13.27 10.27
C CYS A 87 20.86 13.13 10.75
N MET A 88 21.77 13.86 10.11
CA MET A 88 23.16 13.92 10.54
C MET A 88 23.19 14.61 11.90
N PRO A 89 23.61 13.94 12.99
CA PRO A 89 23.78 14.63 14.26
C PRO A 89 24.92 15.65 14.11
N ALA A 90 24.69 16.89 14.55
CA ALA A 90 25.72 17.91 14.61
C ALA A 90 26.88 17.39 15.47
N GLY A 91 28.03 17.17 14.84
CA GLY A 91 29.23 16.68 15.50
C GLY A 91 29.62 17.60 16.67
N ASN A 92 30.02 16.98 17.76
CA ASN A 92 30.55 17.62 18.96
C ASN A 92 31.80 18.44 18.60
N MET A 93 31.67 19.76 18.46
CA MET A 93 32.81 20.64 18.21
C MET A 93 33.66 20.70 19.48
N ASN A 94 34.83 20.05 19.45
CA ASN A 94 35.85 20.27 20.47
C ASN A 94 36.29 21.75 20.39
N GLY A 95 36.05 22.48 21.48
CA GLY A 95 36.36 23.90 21.60
C GLY A 95 37.83 24.19 21.28
N GLY A 96 38.04 25.06 20.29
CA GLY A 96 39.34 25.66 20.00
C GLY A 96 39.80 26.52 21.18
N LYS A 97 41.10 26.50 21.45
CA LYS A 97 41.75 27.24 22.54
C LYS A 97 41.48 28.73 22.37
N SER A 98 40.92 29.37 23.40
CA SER A 98 40.69 30.81 23.46
C SER A 98 41.98 31.57 23.16
N CYS A 99 41.90 32.56 22.28
CA CYS A 99 42.98 33.52 22.06
C CYS A 99 43.29 34.24 23.39
N LEU A 100 44.57 34.24 23.78
CA LEU A 100 45.08 35.10 24.86
C LEU A 100 45.41 36.47 24.26
N SER A 101 44.97 37.52 24.95
CA SER A 101 45.14 38.94 24.60
C SER A 101 46.59 39.39 24.42
#